data_AF-A0A3C0ASZ7-F1
#
_entry.id   AF-A0A3C0ASZ7-F1
#
_cell.length_a   1.000
_cell.length_b   1.000
_cell.length_c   1.000
_cell.angle_alpha   90.00
_cell.angle_beta   90.00
_cell.angle_gamma   90.00
#
_symmetry.space_group_name_H-M   'P 1'
#
loop_
_entity.id
_entity.type
_entity.pdbx_description
1 polymer ?
#
loop_
_entity_poly.entity_id
_entity_poly.type
_entity_poly.pdbx_seq_one_letter_code
_entity_poly.pdbx_strand_id
1 'polypeptide(L)'
;LLEMGITACRRLKDLKTAGWRFIMFGVLAPNVFATFGILVAHGYSIVLGQPFDLGTYALFAVLCGAASYIAVPAVQRLAIPEASPTLPLAASLGLTFTYNVTIGIPVYMLVAQVVMNTIPVA
;
A
#
# COMPACT_ATOMS: atom_id res chain seq x y z
N LEU A 1 8.16 -12.53 11.11
CA LEU A 1 7.14 -12.10 10.12
C LEU A 1 5.87 -12.94 10.18
N LEU A 2 5.95 -14.28 10.03
CA LEU A 2 4.78 -15.15 10.07
C LEU A 2 3.93 -14.98 11.36
N GLU A 3 4.58 -14.92 12.52
CA GLU A 3 3.91 -14.70 13.81
C GLU A 3 3.15 -13.36 13.90
N MET A 4 3.75 -12.29 13.37
CA MET A 4 3.09 -10.98 13.28
C MET A 4 1.88 -11.04 12.34
N GLY A 5 1.98 -11.77 11.23
CA GLY A 5 0.87 -12.03 10.32
C GLY A 5 -0.27 -12.81 10.98
N ILE A 6 0.04 -13.90 11.69
CA ILE A 6 -0.96 -14.67 12.47
C ILE A 6 -1.63 -13.78 13.52
N THR A 7 -0.86 -12.94 14.20
CA THR A 7 -1.36 -12.00 15.20
C THR A 7 -2.27 -10.94 14.57
N ALA A 8 -1.89 -10.37 13.44
CA ALA A 8 -2.71 -9.40 12.70
C ALA A 8 -4.04 -10.02 12.25
N CYS A 9 -4.02 -11.25 11.72
CA CYS A 9 -5.23 -11.98 11.32
C CYS A 9 -6.16 -12.26 12.51
N ARG A 10 -5.61 -12.66 13.67
CA ARG A 10 -6.40 -12.85 14.90
C ARG A 10 -7.07 -11.56 15.37
N ARG A 11 -6.41 -10.42 15.16
CA ARG A 11 -6.88 -9.08 15.53
C ARG A 11 -7.69 -8.39 14.43
N LEU A 12 -7.93 -9.04 13.29
CA LEU A 12 -8.66 -8.42 12.16
C LEU A 12 -10.09 -7.99 12.54
N LYS A 13 -10.71 -8.67 13.52
CA LYS A 13 -12.02 -8.28 14.06
C LYS A 13 -12.00 -6.89 14.72
N ASP A 14 -10.86 -6.46 15.24
CA ASP A 14 -10.70 -5.16 15.90
C ASP A 14 -10.90 -4.02 14.90
N LEU A 15 -10.67 -4.21 13.59
CA LEU A 15 -10.97 -3.20 12.57
C LEU A 15 -12.44 -2.77 12.56
N LYS A 16 -13.37 -3.64 12.96
CA LYS A 16 -14.79 -3.29 13.02
C LYS A 16 -15.04 -2.16 14.02
N THR A 17 -14.22 -2.03 15.06
CA THR A 17 -14.33 -0.95 16.06
C THR A 17 -13.96 0.42 15.49
N ALA A 18 -13.13 0.46 14.45
CA ALA A 18 -12.78 1.71 13.74
C ALA A 18 -13.84 2.17 12.73
N GLY A 19 -14.82 1.31 12.44
CA GLY A 19 -15.90 1.59 11.50
C GLY A 19 -15.53 1.37 10.03
N TRP A 20 -16.57 1.27 9.19
CA TRP A 20 -16.44 0.94 7.77
C TRP A 20 -15.63 1.96 6.96
N ARG A 21 -15.66 3.24 7.35
CA ARG A 21 -14.90 4.32 6.71
C ARG A 21 -13.39 4.07 6.77
N PHE A 22 -12.90 3.58 7.90
CA PHE A 22 -11.49 3.26 8.09
C PHE A 22 -11.07 2.05 7.26
N ILE A 23 -11.92 1.03 7.17
CA ILE A 23 -11.70 -0.14 6.31
C ILE A 23 -11.63 0.30 4.84
N MET A 24 -12.57 1.14 4.40
CA MET A 24 -12.55 1.68 3.03
C MET A 24 -11.27 2.47 2.76
N PHE A 25 -10.84 3.32 3.69
CA PHE A 25 -9.56 4.02 3.57
C PHE A 25 -8.39 3.05 3.40
N GLY A 26 -8.32 2.00 4.23
CA GLY A 26 -7.25 1.00 4.17
C GLY A 26 -7.16 0.23 2.85
N VAL A 27 -8.25 0.18 2.08
CA VAL A 27 -8.33 -0.44 0.74
C VAL A 27 -8.14 0.59 -0.38
N LEU A 28 -8.73 1.79 -0.26
CA LEU A 28 -8.69 2.80 -1.33
C LEU A 28 -7.38 3.58 -1.35
N ALA A 29 -6.83 3.94 -0.20
CA ALA A 29 -5.61 4.75 -0.12
C ALA A 29 -4.40 4.12 -0.83
N PRO A 30 -4.14 2.79 -0.71
CA PRO A 30 -3.07 2.14 -1.45
C PRO A 30 -3.15 2.35 -2.96
N ASN A 31 -4.36 2.29 -3.54
CA ASN A 31 -4.56 2.47 -4.97
C ASN A 31 -4.24 3.89 -5.42
N VAL A 32 -4.63 4.89 -4.64
CA VAL A 32 -4.34 6.29 -4.92
C VAL A 32 -2.82 6.52 -4.89
N PHE A 33 -2.15 6.05 -3.84
CA PHE A 33 -0.70 6.24 -3.70
C PHE A 33 0.11 5.42 -4.70
N ALA A 34 -0.30 4.18 -4.99
CA ALA A 34 0.31 3.35 -6.02
C ALA A 34 0.20 4.00 -7.40
N THR A 35 -0.98 4.51 -7.75
CA THR A 35 -1.20 5.21 -9.03
C THR A 35 -0.32 6.47 -9.13
N PHE A 36 -0.26 7.26 -8.06
CA PHE A 36 0.65 8.41 -8.01
C PHE A 36 2.12 7.98 -8.17
N GLY A 37 2.54 6.90 -7.51
CA GLY A 37 3.87 6.31 -7.67
C GLY A 37 4.18 5.91 -9.10
N ILE A 38 3.23 5.25 -9.79
CA ILE A 38 3.35 4.88 -11.21
C ILE A 38 3.58 6.13 -12.07
N LEU A 39 2.79 7.18 -11.87
CA LEU A 39 2.92 8.42 -12.63
C LEU A 39 4.25 9.12 -12.37
N VAL A 40 4.73 9.13 -11.12
CA VAL A 40 6.04 9.68 -10.77
C VAL A 40 7.18 8.88 -11.40
N ALA A 41 7.13 7.54 -11.32
CA ALA A 41 8.12 6.67 -11.96
C ALA A 41 8.11 6.87 -13.49
N HIS A 42 6.94 7.06 -14.07
CA HIS A 42 6.79 7.29 -15.51
C HIS A 42 7.34 8.64 -15.93
N GLY A 43 7.01 9.71 -15.19
CA GLY A 43 7.58 11.03 -15.41
C GLY A 43 9.11 11.01 -15.31
N TYR A 44 9.66 10.25 -14.36
CA TYR A 44 11.11 10.08 -14.24
C TYR A 44 11.71 9.31 -15.43
N SER A 45 11.05 8.25 -15.90
CA SER A 45 11.41 7.50 -17.10
C SER A 45 11.44 8.39 -18.35
N ILE A 46 10.44 9.27 -18.51
CA ILE A 46 10.36 10.27 -19.60
C ILE A 46 11.52 11.26 -19.52
N VAL A 47 11.77 11.86 -18.35
CA VAL A 47 12.83 12.87 -18.17
C VAL A 47 14.21 12.29 -18.48
N LEU A 48 14.43 11.01 -18.18
CA LEU A 48 15.68 10.31 -18.50
C LEU A 48 15.77 9.83 -19.95
N GLY A 49 14.66 9.78 -20.71
CA GLY A 49 14.62 9.14 -22.03
C GLY A 49 15.02 7.67 -21.97
N GLN A 50 14.66 6.98 -20.88
CA GLN A 50 14.99 5.57 -20.66
C GLN A 50 13.73 4.82 -20.24
N PRO A 51 13.19 3.92 -21.09
CA PRO A 51 11.99 3.16 -20.76
C PRO A 51 12.29 2.19 -19.63
N PHE A 52 11.58 2.31 -18.51
CA PHE A 52 11.68 1.35 -17.42
C PHE A 52 10.83 0.11 -17.68
N ASP A 53 11.28 -1.02 -17.14
CA ASP A 53 10.52 -2.27 -17.16
C ASP A 53 9.26 -2.19 -16.28
N LEU A 54 8.24 -2.95 -16.65
CA LEU A 54 6.99 -3.08 -15.87
C LEU A 54 7.25 -3.45 -14.40
N GLY A 55 8.28 -4.26 -14.14
CA GLY A 55 8.67 -4.66 -12.78
C GLY A 55 9.08 -3.47 -11.90
N THR A 56 9.74 -2.46 -12.47
CA THR A 56 10.12 -1.23 -11.76
C THR A 56 8.90 -0.44 -11.33
N TYR A 57 7.93 -0.27 -12.24
CA TYR A 57 6.66 0.38 -11.92
C TYR A 57 5.89 -0.37 -10.84
N ALA A 58 5.77 -1.69 -10.98
CA ALA A 58 5.06 -2.53 -10.01
C ALA A 58 5.69 -2.45 -8.61
N LEU A 59 7.02 -2.56 -8.52
CA LEU A 59 7.74 -2.46 -7.25
C LEU A 59 7.54 -1.09 -6.60
N PHE A 60 7.73 0.00 -7.36
CA PHE A 60 7.59 1.34 -6.83
C PHE A 60 6.15 1.66 -6.41
N ALA A 61 5.16 1.22 -7.19
CA ALA A 61 3.74 1.33 -6.86
C ALA A 61 3.41 0.64 -5.53
N VAL A 62 3.92 -0.58 -5.32
CA VAL A 62 3.73 -1.32 -4.05
C VAL A 62 4.37 -0.59 -2.88
N LEU A 63 5.57 -0.01 -3.06
CA LEU A 63 6.24 0.78 -2.01
C LEU A 63 5.42 2.02 -1.65
N CYS A 64 4.87 2.74 -2.64
CA CYS A 64 4.02 3.90 -2.41
C CYS A 64 2.68 3.52 -1.75
N GLY A 65 2.10 2.37 -2.11
CA GLY A 65 0.83 1.89 -1.57
C GLY A 65 0.94 1.13 -0.24
N ALA A 66 2.14 0.93 0.30
CA ALA A 66 2.35 0.16 1.54
C ALA A 66 2.04 0.96 2.81
N ALA A 67 1.63 0.25 3.86
CA ALA A 67 1.40 0.82 5.19
C ALA A 67 2.48 0.36 6.19
N SER A 68 2.99 1.28 7.00
CA SER A 68 4.00 0.97 8.03
C SER A 68 3.39 0.20 9.21
N TYR A 69 3.98 -0.95 9.53
CA TYR A 69 3.55 -1.81 10.64
C TYR A 69 4.58 -1.90 11.79
N ILE A 70 5.70 -1.18 11.67
CA ILE A 70 6.80 -1.19 12.66
C ILE A 70 6.87 0.15 13.40
N ALA A 71 7.22 1.22 12.67
CA ALA A 71 7.48 2.52 13.28
C ALA A 71 6.18 3.23 13.71
N VAL A 72 5.16 3.21 12.85
CA VAL A 72 3.90 3.94 13.12
C VAL A 72 3.18 3.44 14.38
N PRO A 73 3.01 2.13 14.62
CA PRO A 73 2.40 1.65 15.86
C PRO A 73 3.20 2.03 17.13
N ALA A 74 4.53 2.02 17.05
CA ALA A 74 5.39 2.41 18.17
C ALA A 74 5.23 3.90 18.51
N VAL A 75 5.29 4.76 17.48
CA VAL A 75 5.10 6.21 17.65
C VAL A 75 3.69 6.54 18.15
N GLN A 76 2.67 5.88 17.61
CA GLN A 76 1.29 6.12 18.01
C GLN A 76 1.07 5.77 19.50
N ARG A 77 1.64 4.67 19.99
CA ARG A 77 1.56 4.31 21.43
C ARG A 77 2.25 5.34 22.32
N LEU A 78 3.37 5.91 21.86
CA LEU A 78 4.11 6.93 22.62
C LEU A 78 3.37 8.28 22.63
N ALA A 79 2.80 8.68 21.50
CA ALA A 79 2.16 9.98 21.33
C ALA A 79 0.70 10.00 21.79
N ILE A 80 -0.01 8.88 21.70
CA ILE A 80 -1.45 8.75 22.01
C ILE A 80 -1.67 7.46 22.81
N PRO A 81 -1.45 7.48 24.13
CA PRO A 81 -1.53 6.28 24.98
C PRO A 81 -2.92 5.62 24.99
N GLU A 82 -3.98 6.43 24.84
CA GLU A 82 -5.38 5.98 24.78
C GLU A 82 -5.74 5.27 23.47
N ALA A 83 -4.87 5.34 22.46
CA ALA A 83 -5.14 4.73 21.16
C ALA A 83 -4.97 3.21 21.20
N SER A 84 -5.84 2.50 20.49
CA SER A 84 -5.77 1.04 20.45
C SER A 84 -4.41 0.55 19.91
N PRO A 85 -3.70 -0.30 20.67
CA PRO A 85 -2.40 -0.82 20.27
C PRO A 85 -2.47 -1.90 19.17
N THR A 86 -3.66 -2.44 18.91
CA THR A 86 -3.88 -3.55 17.96
C THR A 86 -4.39 -3.07 16.61
N LEU A 87 -5.08 -1.93 16.58
CA LEU A 87 -5.72 -1.40 15.38
C LEU A 87 -4.73 -1.12 14.24
N PRO A 88 -3.58 -0.44 14.48
CA PRO A 88 -2.62 -0.16 13.41
C PRO A 88 -2.05 -1.44 12.80
N LEU A 89 -1.72 -2.44 13.63
CA LEU A 89 -1.19 -3.73 13.19
C LEU A 89 -2.20 -4.51 12.34
N ALA A 90 -3.45 -4.56 12.80
CA ALA A 90 -4.53 -5.23 12.08
C ALA A 90 -4.82 -4.53 10.74
N ALA A 91 -4.82 -3.21 10.72
CA ALA A 91 -5.03 -2.42 9.51
C ALA A 91 -3.88 -2.58 8.50
N SER A 92 -2.63 -2.46 8.94
CA SER A 92 -1.48 -2.50 8.05
C SER A 92 -1.23 -3.90 7.49
N LEU A 93 -1.18 -4.94 8.35
CA LEU A 93 -0.84 -6.30 7.92
C LEU A 93 -2.05 -7.13 7.52
N GLY A 94 -3.14 -7.02 8.27
CA GLY A 94 -4.34 -7.84 8.06
C GLY A 94 -5.25 -7.33 6.94
N LEU A 95 -5.25 -6.01 6.66
CA LEU A 95 -6.07 -5.41 5.61
C LEU A 95 -5.22 -4.90 4.44
N THR A 96 -4.44 -3.83 4.63
CA THR A 96 -3.74 -3.15 3.53
C THR A 96 -2.70 -4.04 2.85
N PHE A 97 -1.86 -4.73 3.62
CA PHE A 97 -0.86 -5.63 3.05
C PHE A 97 -1.49 -6.81 2.32
N THR A 98 -2.47 -7.49 2.95
CA THR A 98 -3.20 -8.59 2.33
C THR A 98 -3.86 -8.14 1.02
N TYR A 99 -4.51 -6.97 1.02
CA TYR A 99 -5.06 -6.36 -0.18
C TYR A 99 -4.00 -6.11 -1.26
N ASN A 100 -2.89 -5.45 -0.90
CA ASN A 100 -1.81 -5.11 -1.84
C ASN A 100 -1.24 -6.37 -2.52
N VAL A 101 -0.96 -7.42 -1.76
CA VAL A 101 -0.35 -8.63 -2.32
C VAL A 101 -1.32 -9.44 -3.17
N THR A 102 -2.61 -9.47 -2.81
CA THR A 102 -3.61 -10.32 -3.50
C THR A 102 -4.26 -9.64 -4.69
N ILE A 103 -4.62 -8.35 -4.56
CA ILE A 103 -5.40 -7.60 -5.54
C ILE A 103 -4.59 -6.41 -6.07
N GLY A 104 -3.91 -5.68 -5.17
CA GLY A 104 -3.19 -4.46 -5.52
C GLY A 104 -2.13 -4.69 -6.61
N ILE A 105 -1.22 -5.64 -6.43
CA ILE A 105 -0.14 -5.93 -7.39
C ILE A 105 -0.68 -6.18 -8.82
N PRO A 106 -1.63 -7.11 -9.04
CA PRO A 106 -2.24 -7.28 -10.36
C PRO A 106 -2.84 -5.98 -10.93
N VAL A 107 -3.57 -5.22 -10.12
CA VAL A 107 -4.18 -3.94 -10.53
C VAL A 107 -3.12 -2.91 -10.89
N TYR A 108 -2.06 -2.77 -10.09
CA TYR A 108 -0.99 -1.81 -10.31
C TYR A 108 -0.21 -2.13 -11.59
N MET A 109 0.01 -3.42 -11.88
CA MET A 109 0.63 -3.85 -13.12
C MET A 109 -0.24 -3.49 -14.34
N LEU A 110 -1.55 -3.70 -14.26
CA LEU A 110 -2.47 -3.31 -15.34
C LEU A 110 -2.47 -1.79 -15.57
N VAL A 111 -2.53 -1.00 -14.49
CA VAL A 111 -2.47 0.47 -14.58
C VAL A 111 -1.13 0.92 -15.17
N ALA A 112 -0.01 0.36 -14.71
CA ALA A 112 1.31 0.68 -15.23
C ALA A 112 1.42 0.33 -16.72
N GLN A 113 0.92 -0.83 -17.14
CA GLN A 113 0.92 -1.23 -18.55
C GLN A 113 0.09 -0.28 -19.42
N VAL A 114 -1.08 0.17 -18.93
CA VAL A 114 -1.88 1.19 -19.62
C VAL A 114 -1.10 2.50 -19.75
N VAL A 115 -0.45 2.98 -18.68
CA VAL A 115 0.35 4.21 -18.70
C VAL A 115 1.50 4.09 -19.71
N MET A 116 2.27 3.02 -19.65
CA MET A 116 3.42 2.77 -20.54
C MET A 116 3.02 2.71 -22.02
N ASN A 117 1.86 2.12 -22.33
CA ASN A 117 1.37 1.99 -23.71
C ASN A 117 0.73 3.28 -24.25
N THR A 118 0.09 4.06 -23.38
CA THR A 118 -0.58 5.31 -23.77
C THR A 118 0.40 6.46 -23.95
N ILE A 119 1.48 6.47 -23.17
CA ILE A 119 2.51 7.50 -23.21
C ILE A 119 3.87 6.79 -23.34
N PRO A 120 4.29 6.43 -24.55
CA PRO A 120 5.57 5.76 -24.74
C PRO A 120 6.73 6.72 -24.43
N VAL A 121 7.74 6.20 -23.73
CA VAL A 121 9.01 6.90 -23.51
C VAL A 121 9.83 6.76 -24.80
N ALA A 122 10.23 7.90 -25.38
CA ALA A 122 11.00 7.98 -26.62
C ALA A 122 12.51 7.80 -26.37
#